data_AF-A0AAE1XPW5-F1
#
_entry.id   AF-A0AAE1XPW5-F1
#
_cell.length_a   1.000
_cell.length_b   1.000
_cell.length_c   1.000
_cell.angle_alpha   90.00
_cell.angle_beta   90.00
_cell.angle_gamma   90.00
#
_symmetry.space_group_name_H-M   'P 1'
#
loop_
_entity.id
_entity.type
_entity.pdbx_description
1 polymer ?
#
loop_
_entity_poly.entity_id
_entity_poly.type
_entity_poly.pdbx_seq_one_letter_code
_entity_poly.pdbx_strand_id
1 'polypeptide(L)'
;MEFKKKMGEDEELTLFFGSLLVRSSSAAETATVAAEAAATEKAPMEICKGINGLEKVILRDIRGSSVEIYLYGAQVTSWKNEHREELLFVSSKAIFKPPKPIRGGIPICFPQFSNHGSLEAHGFARNRFWSIDPSPPPFPTNSTNKTFVDLILKPTEEDMKIWPHSFEFRLRVTLGPAGDLMLTSRIRNTNTDGKPFSFTFAYHTYFSVSDISEVRVEGLETLDYLDNLQNKQRFTEQGDAITFESEVDKIYLSTPTKIAILDHEKKRTFVIRKDGLPDAVVWNPWDKKAKAMADFGDDEYKHMLCVEAAAVEKPITLKPGEEWKGRQELSAVPSSYCSGQLDPQRVLQGS
;
A
#
# COMPACT_ATOMS: atom_id res chain seq x y z
N MET A 1 -67.19 25.52 56.51
CA MET A 1 -67.67 24.21 57.02
C MET A 1 -66.54 23.22 56.78
N GLU A 2 -65.50 23.17 57.62
CA GLU A 2 -65.46 22.69 59.02
C GLU A 2 -65.89 21.24 59.22
N PHE A 3 -64.93 20.46 59.74
CA PHE A 3 -65.00 19.27 60.59
C PHE A 3 -65.68 17.98 60.09
N LYS A 4 -64.90 16.88 60.00
CA LYS A 4 -64.75 15.94 61.13
C LYS A 4 -63.70 14.84 60.89
N LYS A 5 -62.79 14.74 61.86
CA LYS A 5 -61.94 13.60 62.20
C LYS A 5 -62.78 12.61 63.03
N LYS A 6 -62.63 11.30 62.82
CA LYS A 6 -62.79 10.31 63.91
C LYS A 6 -62.01 9.02 63.62
N MET A 7 -61.23 8.64 64.62
CA MET A 7 -60.41 7.44 64.79
C MET A 7 -61.25 6.25 65.30
N GLY A 8 -60.71 5.04 65.11
CA GLY A 8 -60.68 3.90 66.04
C GLY A 8 -59.39 3.12 65.72
N GLU A 9 -58.41 3.00 66.62
CA GLU A 9 -58.27 1.97 67.71
C GLU A 9 -58.20 0.54 67.12
N ASP A 10 -57.28 -0.37 67.46
CA ASP A 10 -56.14 -0.42 68.37
C ASP A 10 -55.37 -1.73 68.06
N GLU A 11 -54.06 -1.75 68.39
CA GLU A 11 -53.18 -2.89 68.74
C GLU A 11 -52.99 -4.06 67.73
N GLU A 12 -51.81 -4.63 67.47
CA GLU A 12 -50.71 -4.98 68.38
C GLU A 12 -49.37 -5.14 67.61
N LEU A 13 -48.27 -4.95 68.33
CA LEU A 13 -46.87 -4.99 67.90
C LEU A 13 -46.42 -6.34 67.31
N THR A 14 -45.60 -6.29 66.25
CA THR A 14 -44.43 -7.18 66.16
C THR A 14 -43.25 -6.42 65.57
N LEU A 15 -42.28 -6.11 66.44
CA LEU A 15 -40.99 -5.51 66.13
C LEU A 15 -40.10 -6.54 65.42
N PHE A 16 -39.69 -6.27 64.19
CA PHE A 16 -38.48 -6.84 63.61
C PHE A 16 -37.47 -5.72 63.33
N PHE A 17 -36.36 -5.74 64.07
CA PHE A 17 -35.20 -4.90 63.84
C PHE A 17 -34.51 -5.33 62.53
N GLY A 18 -34.68 -4.53 61.47
CA GLY A 18 -33.88 -4.60 60.25
C GLY A 18 -32.91 -3.44 60.19
N SER A 19 -31.69 -3.65 60.71
CA SER A 19 -30.58 -2.69 60.62
C SER A 19 -30.27 -2.35 59.16
N LEU A 20 -30.21 -1.05 58.87
CA LEU A 20 -29.73 -0.46 57.63
C LEU A 20 -28.23 -0.73 57.50
N LEU A 21 -27.85 -1.86 56.88
CA LEU A 21 -26.47 -2.08 56.46
C LEU A 21 -26.27 -1.48 55.07
N VAL A 22 -25.69 -0.29 55.02
CA VAL A 22 -25.06 0.26 53.82
C VAL A 22 -23.99 -0.73 53.37
N ARG A 23 -24.27 -1.53 52.34
CA ARG A 23 -23.25 -2.35 51.68
C ARG A 23 -22.57 -1.51 50.62
N SER A 24 -21.30 -1.22 50.85
CA SER A 24 -20.34 -0.72 49.87
C SER A 24 -20.22 -1.71 48.71
N SER A 25 -20.56 -1.29 47.50
CA SER A 25 -20.22 -2.01 46.25
C SER A 25 -19.08 -1.32 45.48
N SER A 26 -18.21 -0.56 46.16
CA SER A 26 -17.22 0.32 45.50
C SER A 26 -15.85 -0.31 45.22
N ALA A 27 -15.75 -1.61 44.92
CA ALA A 27 -14.46 -2.21 44.54
C ALA A 27 -14.54 -3.33 43.51
N ALA A 28 -15.68 -4.03 43.39
CA ALA A 28 -15.82 -5.16 42.46
C ALA A 28 -16.33 -4.74 41.08
N GLU A 29 -17.25 -3.76 40.99
CA GLU A 29 -17.74 -3.23 39.70
C GLU A 29 -16.72 -2.32 39.01
N THR A 30 -15.90 -1.59 39.77
CA THR A 30 -14.76 -0.83 39.23
C THR A 30 -13.63 -1.73 38.72
N ALA A 31 -13.53 -2.97 39.21
CA ALA A 31 -12.57 -3.95 38.71
C ALA A 31 -13.03 -4.67 37.44
N THR A 32 -14.34 -4.74 37.16
CA THR A 32 -14.88 -5.37 35.94
C THR A 32 -14.96 -4.40 34.77
N VAL A 33 -15.21 -3.11 35.00
CA VAL A 33 -15.19 -2.09 33.93
C VAL A 33 -13.76 -1.67 33.55
N ALA A 34 -12.77 -1.85 34.44
CA ALA A 34 -11.36 -1.63 34.12
C ALA A 34 -10.70 -2.78 33.34
N ALA A 35 -11.37 -3.94 33.21
CA ALA A 35 -10.84 -5.11 32.50
C ALA A 35 -11.27 -5.19 31.02
N GLU A 36 -12.22 -4.36 30.57
CA GLU A 36 -12.70 -4.35 29.17
C GLU A 36 -12.20 -3.16 28.32
N ALA A 37 -11.30 -2.32 28.86
CA ALA A 37 -10.67 -1.22 28.11
C ALA A 37 -9.14 -1.24 28.15
N ALA A 38 -8.53 -2.40 28.32
CA ALA A 38 -7.13 -2.60 27.96
C ALA A 38 -7.08 -3.05 26.49
N ALA A 39 -7.29 -2.12 25.56
CA ALA A 39 -6.77 -2.31 24.21
C ALA A 39 -5.26 -2.49 24.38
N THR A 40 -4.80 -3.74 24.27
CA THR A 40 -3.37 -4.06 24.27
C THR A 40 -2.78 -3.23 23.15
N GLU A 41 -1.98 -2.23 23.50
CA GLU A 41 -1.36 -1.32 22.55
C GLU A 41 -0.50 -2.19 21.63
N LYS A 42 -1.01 -2.44 20.42
CA LYS A 42 -0.33 -3.34 19.47
C LYS A 42 0.96 -2.69 19.05
N ALA A 43 2.04 -3.46 19.04
CA ALA A 43 3.35 -2.95 18.64
C ALA A 43 3.28 -2.28 17.25
N PRO A 44 3.99 -1.15 17.05
CA PRO A 44 3.98 -0.41 15.78
C PRO A 44 4.54 -1.23 14.62
N MET A 45 5.37 -2.22 14.93
CA MET A 45 5.85 -3.26 14.01
C MET A 45 5.66 -4.62 14.66
N GLU A 46 5.12 -5.57 13.90
CA GLU A 46 4.93 -6.95 14.31
C GLU A 46 5.40 -7.88 13.20
N ILE A 47 6.11 -8.96 13.54
CA ILE A 47 6.46 -10.04 12.61
C ILE A 47 5.58 -11.24 12.94
N CYS A 48 4.86 -11.77 11.95
CA CYS A 48 3.98 -12.91 12.15
C CYS A 48 3.89 -13.79 10.89
N LYS A 49 3.20 -14.93 11.00
CA LYS A 49 2.90 -15.80 9.86
C LYS A 49 1.58 -15.37 9.21
N GLY A 50 1.62 -15.19 7.89
CA GLY A 50 0.46 -14.94 7.05
C GLY A 50 -0.10 -16.21 6.41
N ILE A 51 -0.71 -16.04 5.24
CA ILE A 51 -1.31 -17.13 4.46
C ILE A 51 -0.24 -18.17 4.11
N ASN A 52 -0.59 -19.46 4.23
CA ASN A 52 0.31 -20.60 3.99
C ASN A 52 1.61 -20.58 4.83
N GLY A 53 1.61 -19.88 5.97
CA GLY A 53 2.77 -19.81 6.86
C GLY A 53 3.92 -18.93 6.35
N LEU A 54 3.71 -18.14 5.30
CA LEU A 54 4.71 -17.17 4.83
C LEU A 54 4.89 -16.06 5.87
N GLU A 55 6.13 -15.64 6.09
CA GLU A 55 6.42 -14.55 7.02
C GLU A 55 6.00 -13.20 6.45
N LYS A 56 5.40 -12.38 7.32
CA LYS A 56 5.05 -11.02 7.01
C LYS A 56 5.33 -10.08 8.18
N VAL A 57 5.52 -8.82 7.84
CA VAL A 57 5.62 -7.70 8.76
C VAL A 57 4.31 -6.93 8.70
N ILE A 58 3.79 -6.52 9.84
CA ILE A 58 2.66 -5.59 9.93
C ILE A 58 3.14 -4.30 10.58
N LEU A 59 2.98 -3.19 9.87
CA LEU A 59 3.20 -1.85 10.38
C LEU A 59 1.86 -1.24 10.79
N ARG A 60 1.81 -0.53 11.91
CA ARG A 60 0.62 0.16 12.42
C ARG A 60 0.96 1.56 12.90
N ASP A 61 0.12 2.52 12.53
CA ASP A 61 0.18 3.86 13.11
C ASP A 61 -0.77 3.97 14.33
N ILE A 62 -0.63 5.06 15.08
CA ILE A 62 -1.44 5.32 16.27
C ILE A 62 -2.90 5.70 15.97
N ARG A 63 -3.22 6.04 14.71
CA ARG A 63 -4.55 6.45 14.26
C ARG A 63 -5.35 5.29 13.67
N GLY A 64 -4.73 4.12 13.54
CA GLY A 64 -5.37 2.88 13.09
C GLY A 64 -5.03 2.47 11.65
N SER A 65 -4.24 3.25 10.91
CA SER A 65 -3.75 2.82 9.60
C SER A 65 -2.80 1.64 9.76
N SER A 66 -2.75 0.76 8.77
CA SER A 66 -1.87 -0.40 8.80
C SER A 66 -1.38 -0.83 7.43
N VAL A 67 -0.24 -1.50 7.39
CA VAL A 67 0.38 -2.05 6.18
C VAL A 67 0.84 -3.47 6.45
N GLU A 68 0.54 -4.41 5.56
CA GLU A 68 1.09 -5.77 5.59
C GLU A 68 2.11 -5.98 4.48
N ILE A 69 3.29 -6.49 4.83
CA ILE A 69 4.41 -6.72 3.92
C ILE A 69 4.87 -8.17 4.07
N TYR A 70 4.68 -9.00 3.04
CA TYR A 70 5.27 -10.35 3.04
C TYR A 70 6.77 -10.26 2.76
N LEU A 71 7.57 -11.03 3.51
CA LEU A 71 9.01 -11.16 3.23
C LEU A 71 9.26 -11.85 1.88
N TYR A 72 8.31 -12.66 1.43
CA TYR A 72 8.29 -13.13 0.05
C TYR A 72 7.98 -11.98 -0.90
N GLY A 73 8.93 -11.66 -1.77
CA GLY A 73 8.89 -10.56 -2.72
C GLY A 73 9.06 -9.16 -2.13
N ALA A 74 9.27 -9.05 -0.80
CA ALA A 74 9.12 -7.79 -0.05
C ALA A 74 7.80 -7.08 -0.41
N GLN A 75 6.76 -7.87 -0.63
CA GLN A 75 5.56 -7.41 -1.30
C GLN A 75 4.57 -6.86 -0.28
N VAL A 76 4.24 -5.58 -0.43
CA VAL A 76 3.12 -4.98 0.30
C VAL A 76 1.83 -5.59 -0.25
N THR A 77 1.00 -6.19 0.60
CA THR A 77 -0.25 -6.85 0.20
C THR A 77 -1.49 -6.23 0.81
N SER A 78 -1.35 -5.31 1.77
CA SER A 78 -2.48 -4.59 2.36
C SER A 78 -1.99 -3.22 2.81
N TRP A 79 -2.81 -2.20 2.59
CA TRP A 79 -2.64 -0.87 3.12
C TRP A 79 -4.02 -0.32 3.48
N LYS A 80 -4.27 -0.16 4.77
CA LYS A 80 -5.56 0.29 5.30
C LYS A 80 -5.43 1.67 5.91
N ASN A 81 -6.44 2.51 5.67
CA ASN A 81 -6.55 3.81 6.35
C ASN A 81 -7.08 3.65 7.80
N GLU A 82 -7.20 4.78 8.50
CA GLU A 82 -7.74 4.85 9.88
C GLU A 82 -9.18 4.32 10.02
N HIS A 83 -9.94 4.26 8.93
CA HIS A 83 -11.29 3.67 8.88
C HIS A 83 -11.30 2.17 8.56
N ARG A 84 -10.12 1.54 8.49
CA ARG A 84 -9.91 0.13 8.10
C ARG A 84 -10.33 -0.19 6.66
N GLU A 85 -10.51 0.83 5.82
CA GLU A 85 -10.76 0.64 4.39
C GLU A 85 -9.47 0.15 3.72
N GLU A 86 -9.58 -0.91 2.92
CA GLU A 86 -8.46 -1.42 2.12
C GLU A 86 -8.25 -0.55 0.87
N LEU A 87 -7.01 -0.09 0.70
CA LEU A 87 -6.60 0.81 -0.37
C LEU A 87 -5.87 0.09 -1.52
N LEU A 88 -5.35 -1.13 -1.26
CA LEU A 88 -4.71 -1.95 -2.28
C LEU A 88 -5.59 -3.12 -2.68
N PHE A 89 -5.59 -3.44 -3.97
CA PHE A 89 -6.27 -4.64 -4.46
C PHE A 89 -5.34 -5.85 -4.36
N VAL A 90 -5.83 -6.94 -3.77
CA VAL A 90 -5.25 -8.28 -3.88
C VAL A 90 -6.33 -9.24 -4.37
N SER A 91 -5.99 -10.03 -5.39
CA SER A 91 -6.92 -11.00 -5.97
C SER A 91 -7.35 -12.01 -4.91
N SER A 92 -8.64 -12.36 -4.89
CA SER A 92 -9.17 -13.43 -4.05
C SER A 92 -8.62 -14.81 -4.45
N LYS A 93 -8.16 -14.97 -5.69
CA LYS A 93 -7.47 -16.17 -6.20
C LYS A 93 -5.94 -16.08 -6.11
N ALA A 94 -5.40 -15.05 -5.45
CA ALA A 94 -3.96 -14.87 -5.34
C ALA A 94 -3.29 -16.10 -4.69
N ILE A 95 -2.21 -16.58 -5.30
CA ILE A 95 -1.46 -17.74 -4.82
C ILE A 95 -0.35 -17.28 -3.89
N PHE A 96 -0.51 -17.49 -2.59
CA PHE A 96 0.52 -17.24 -1.58
C PHE A 96 1.46 -18.46 -1.45
N LYS A 97 2.11 -18.83 -2.55
CA LYS A 97 3.00 -20.00 -2.59
C LYS A 97 4.16 -19.79 -3.56
N PRO A 98 5.42 -19.78 -3.08
CA PRO A 98 6.59 -19.79 -3.95
C PRO A 98 6.58 -20.98 -4.92
N PRO A 99 7.14 -20.82 -6.13
CA PRO A 99 7.86 -19.64 -6.62
C PRO A 99 6.96 -18.60 -7.33
N LYS A 100 5.63 -18.72 -7.27
CA LYS A 100 4.72 -17.79 -7.96
C LYS A 100 4.59 -16.47 -7.19
N PRO A 101 4.63 -15.30 -7.86
CA PRO A 101 4.44 -14.03 -7.20
C PRO A 101 2.99 -13.88 -6.73
N ILE A 102 2.77 -13.05 -5.70
CA ILE A 102 1.42 -12.80 -5.18
C ILE A 102 0.69 -11.84 -6.13
N ARG A 103 -0.56 -12.14 -6.49
CA ARG A 103 -1.37 -11.32 -7.40
C ARG A 103 -2.03 -10.15 -6.67
N GLY A 104 -1.44 -8.96 -6.77
CA GLY A 104 -1.96 -7.71 -6.24
C GLY A 104 -1.02 -7.02 -5.24
N GLY A 105 -1.48 -5.99 -4.56
CA GLY A 105 -0.65 -5.20 -3.65
C GLY A 105 0.39 -4.38 -4.41
N ILE A 106 1.67 -4.49 -4.04
CA ILE A 106 2.78 -3.80 -4.70
C ILE A 106 3.92 -4.80 -5.00
N PRO A 107 3.81 -5.65 -6.03
CA PRO A 107 4.93 -6.42 -6.53
C PRO A 107 6.07 -5.51 -7.02
N ILE A 108 7.31 -5.96 -6.82
CA ILE A 108 8.51 -5.24 -7.27
C ILE A 108 9.01 -5.88 -8.56
N CYS A 109 9.06 -5.10 -9.64
CA CYS A 109 9.66 -5.52 -10.90
C CYS A 109 11.15 -5.14 -10.88
N PHE A 110 12.03 -6.14 -10.77
CA PHE A 110 13.49 -5.97 -10.85
C PHE A 110 14.15 -7.31 -11.17
N PRO A 111 15.19 -7.33 -12.02
CA PRO A 111 15.84 -6.20 -12.70
C PRO A 111 15.24 -5.89 -14.08
N GLN A 112 14.05 -6.43 -14.36
CA GLN A 112 13.39 -6.30 -15.65
C GLN A 112 11.93 -5.91 -15.44
N PHE A 113 11.40 -5.04 -16.29
CA PHE A 113 9.98 -4.79 -16.44
C PHE A 113 9.42 -5.62 -17.60
N SER A 114 8.28 -6.29 -17.39
CA SER A 114 7.63 -7.14 -18.39
C SER A 114 8.64 -8.06 -19.10
N ASN A 115 8.51 -8.25 -20.40
CA ASN A 115 9.41 -9.05 -21.24
C ASN A 115 10.42 -8.18 -22.00
N HIS A 116 10.95 -7.12 -21.38
CA HIS A 116 11.91 -6.20 -22.02
C HIS A 116 13.33 -6.77 -22.18
N GLY A 117 13.62 -7.92 -21.59
CA GLY A 117 14.91 -8.60 -21.70
C GLY A 117 14.75 -10.11 -21.63
N SER A 118 15.83 -10.82 -21.30
CA SER A 118 15.90 -12.29 -21.36
C SER A 118 15.38 -13.00 -20.10
N LEU A 119 15.07 -12.27 -19.03
CA LEU A 119 14.54 -12.86 -17.80
C LEU A 119 13.05 -13.13 -17.92
N GLU A 120 12.53 -13.95 -17.01
CA GLU A 120 11.09 -14.07 -16.81
C GLU A 120 10.42 -12.70 -16.63
N ALA A 121 9.15 -12.63 -17.00
CA ALA A 121 8.37 -11.39 -16.96
C ALA A 121 8.49 -10.71 -15.59
N HIS A 122 8.88 -9.43 -15.61
CA HIS A 122 9.09 -8.59 -14.42
C HIS A 122 10.27 -8.98 -13.52
N GLY A 123 11.20 -9.79 -14.02
CA GLY A 123 12.38 -10.21 -13.28
C GLY A 123 12.04 -11.14 -12.12
N PHE A 124 12.89 -11.15 -11.09
CA PHE A 124 12.83 -12.18 -10.03
C PHE A 124 12.66 -11.61 -8.62
N ALA A 125 12.78 -10.29 -8.40
CA ALA A 125 12.73 -9.71 -7.05
C ALA A 125 11.45 -10.07 -6.28
N ARG A 126 10.30 -10.07 -6.96
CA ARG A 126 8.98 -10.50 -6.44
C ARG A 126 8.85 -12.00 -6.20
N ASN A 127 9.81 -12.80 -6.65
CA ASN A 127 9.82 -14.26 -6.55
C ASN A 127 10.86 -14.78 -5.55
N ARG A 128 11.51 -13.91 -4.78
CA ARG A 128 12.55 -14.25 -3.80
C ARG A 128 12.10 -13.91 -2.38
N PHE A 129 12.66 -14.61 -1.41
CA PHE A 129 12.55 -14.20 -0.01
C PHE A 129 13.55 -13.09 0.27
N TRP A 130 13.04 -12.02 0.89
CA TRP A 130 13.82 -10.92 1.41
C TRP A 130 14.06 -11.12 2.89
N SER A 131 15.16 -10.55 3.39
CA SER A 131 15.47 -10.53 4.82
C SER A 131 15.20 -9.15 5.40
N ILE A 132 14.82 -9.08 6.67
CA ILE A 132 14.84 -7.80 7.40
C ILE A 132 16.30 -7.37 7.56
N ASP A 133 16.63 -6.13 7.21
CA ASP A 133 17.95 -5.54 7.39
C ASP A 133 18.04 -4.92 8.80
N PRO A 134 18.77 -5.51 9.76
CA PRO A 134 18.83 -5.00 11.13
C PRO A 134 19.72 -3.76 11.27
N SER A 135 20.55 -3.47 10.27
CA SER A 135 21.54 -2.39 10.31
C SER A 135 21.62 -1.67 8.97
N PRO A 136 20.50 -1.09 8.49
CA PRO A 136 20.48 -0.40 7.21
C PRO A 136 21.39 0.82 7.25
N PRO A 137 22.09 1.16 6.15
CA PRO A 137 22.81 2.42 6.05
C PRO A 137 21.86 3.59 6.30
N PRO A 138 22.29 4.64 7.01
CA PRO A 138 21.42 5.76 7.35
C PRO A 138 20.82 6.39 6.09
N PHE A 139 19.55 6.77 6.16
CA PHE A 139 18.93 7.58 5.13
C PHE A 139 19.44 9.03 5.26
N PRO A 140 19.62 9.77 4.15
CA PRO A 140 20.11 11.15 4.20
C PRO A 140 19.22 12.10 5.01
N THR A 141 17.95 11.74 5.18
CA THR A 141 16.96 12.52 5.92
C THR A 141 16.63 11.85 7.24
N ASN A 142 16.81 12.56 8.35
CA ASN A 142 16.30 12.16 9.66
C ASN A 142 14.76 12.20 9.62
N SER A 143 14.14 11.08 9.28
CA SER A 143 12.71 10.91 9.45
C SER A 143 12.42 10.68 10.94
N THR A 144 11.58 11.53 11.53
CA THR A 144 11.03 11.31 12.88
C THR A 144 10.02 10.16 12.91
N ASN A 145 9.57 9.69 11.74
CA ASN A 145 8.68 8.55 11.64
C ASN A 145 9.43 7.25 11.98
N LYS A 146 8.92 6.54 12.98
CA LYS A 146 9.48 5.29 13.51
C LYS A 146 8.75 4.04 13.01
N THR A 147 7.67 4.20 12.24
CA THR A 147 6.87 3.08 11.74
C THR A 147 7.35 2.68 10.35
N PHE A 148 8.44 1.91 10.28
CA PHE A 148 9.00 1.40 9.04
C PHE A 148 9.63 0.02 9.23
N VAL A 149 9.89 -0.67 8.12
CA VAL A 149 10.76 -1.84 8.05
C VAL A 149 11.76 -1.68 6.90
N ASP A 150 13.00 -2.07 7.16
CA ASP A 150 14.03 -2.19 6.14
C ASP A 150 14.20 -3.65 5.74
N LEU A 151 14.17 -3.91 4.44
CA LEU A 151 14.31 -5.22 3.83
C LEU A 151 15.49 -5.21 2.86
N ILE A 152 16.15 -6.34 2.71
CA ILE A 152 17.28 -6.52 1.80
C ILE A 152 17.16 -7.80 0.98
N LEU A 153 17.46 -7.67 -0.30
CA LEU A 153 17.68 -8.77 -1.24
C LEU A 153 19.13 -8.71 -1.72
N LYS A 154 19.80 -9.86 -1.68
CA LYS A 154 21.11 -10.10 -2.27
C LYS A 154 20.99 -11.27 -3.24
N PRO A 155 21.79 -11.33 -4.32
CA PRO A 155 21.73 -12.43 -5.27
C PRO A 155 22.08 -13.75 -4.59
N THR A 156 21.32 -14.79 -4.90
CA THR A 156 21.65 -16.18 -4.59
C THR A 156 22.53 -16.78 -5.69
N GLU A 157 23.09 -17.97 -5.47
CA GLU A 157 23.80 -18.71 -6.51
C GLU A 157 22.91 -19.01 -7.74
N GLU A 158 21.59 -19.18 -7.55
CA GLU A 158 20.64 -19.37 -8.64
C GLU A 158 20.41 -18.09 -9.44
N ASP A 159 20.31 -16.94 -8.76
CA ASP A 159 20.17 -15.64 -9.42
C ASP A 159 21.40 -15.34 -10.28
N MET A 160 22.60 -15.63 -9.76
CA MET A 160 23.84 -15.45 -10.50
C MET A 160 23.95 -16.29 -11.78
N LYS A 161 23.18 -17.39 -11.90
CA LYS A 161 23.13 -18.20 -13.13
C LYS A 161 22.33 -17.53 -14.24
N ILE A 162 21.26 -16.81 -13.90
CA ILE A 162 20.36 -16.18 -14.87
C ILE A 162 20.67 -14.69 -15.08
N TRP A 163 21.25 -14.03 -14.08
CA TRP A 163 21.64 -12.63 -14.12
C TRP A 163 22.95 -12.45 -13.32
N PRO A 164 24.13 -12.58 -13.96
CA PRO A 164 25.43 -12.70 -13.30
C PRO A 164 25.97 -11.35 -12.80
N HIS A 165 25.22 -10.70 -11.92
CA HIS A 165 25.56 -9.42 -11.32
C HIS A 165 25.39 -9.46 -9.81
N SER A 166 26.43 -9.02 -9.09
CA SER A 166 26.39 -8.80 -7.65
C SER A 166 25.73 -7.47 -7.36
N PHE A 167 24.70 -7.49 -6.51
CA PHE A 167 23.99 -6.29 -6.08
C PHE A 167 23.55 -6.39 -4.63
N GLU A 168 23.25 -5.23 -4.03
CA GLU A 168 22.43 -5.14 -2.83
C GLU A 168 21.20 -4.30 -3.16
N PHE A 169 20.02 -4.89 -3.01
CA PHE A 169 18.76 -4.18 -3.16
C PHE A 169 18.12 -4.04 -1.77
N ARG A 170 18.12 -2.82 -1.25
CA ARG A 170 17.41 -2.45 -0.02
C ARG A 170 16.09 -1.78 -0.33
N LEU A 171 15.06 -2.14 0.42
CA LEU A 171 13.74 -1.52 0.39
C LEU A 171 13.37 -1.06 1.79
N ARG A 172 13.05 0.21 1.95
CA ARG A 172 12.33 0.70 3.13
C ARG A 172 10.86 0.85 2.81
N VAL A 173 10.01 0.24 3.63
CA VAL A 173 8.56 0.49 3.64
C VAL A 173 8.23 1.26 4.91
N THR A 174 7.62 2.43 4.75
CA THR A 174 7.26 3.34 5.85
C THR A 174 5.77 3.62 5.81
N LEU A 175 5.12 3.53 6.96
CA LEU A 175 3.75 4.03 7.16
C LEU A 175 3.82 5.39 7.84
N GLY A 176 3.49 6.43 7.10
CA GLY A 176 3.44 7.82 7.52
C GLY A 176 2.46 8.07 8.66
N PRO A 177 2.69 9.11 9.50
CA PRO A 177 1.75 9.47 10.56
C PRO A 177 0.39 9.91 10.02
N ALA A 178 0.32 10.38 8.76
CA ALA A 178 -0.92 10.73 8.07
C ALA A 178 -1.59 9.51 7.40
N GLY A 179 -1.05 8.31 7.56
CA GLY A 179 -1.53 7.08 6.93
C GLY A 179 -1.02 6.88 5.50
N ASP A 180 -0.16 7.78 5.02
CA ASP A 180 0.53 7.69 3.74
C ASP A 180 1.53 6.52 3.71
N LEU A 181 1.65 5.84 2.57
CA LEU A 181 2.54 4.71 2.40
C LEU A 181 3.72 5.11 1.53
N MET A 182 4.95 4.97 2.04
CA MET A 182 6.17 5.27 1.30
C MET A 182 7.00 4.01 1.09
N LEU A 183 7.46 3.79 -0.14
CA LEU A 183 8.43 2.78 -0.51
C LEU A 183 9.67 3.48 -1.06
N THR A 184 10.85 3.15 -0.54
CA THR A 184 12.12 3.66 -1.06
C THR A 184 13.06 2.50 -1.35
N SER A 185 13.38 2.33 -2.62
CA SER A 185 14.34 1.33 -3.13
C SER A 185 15.70 1.96 -3.29
N ARG A 186 16.74 1.26 -2.84
CA ARG A 186 18.15 1.58 -3.04
C ARG A 186 18.85 0.35 -3.60
N ILE A 187 19.37 0.45 -4.82
CA ILE A 187 20.03 -0.65 -5.52
C ILE A 187 21.47 -0.25 -5.74
N ARG A 188 22.39 -1.02 -5.17
CA ARG A 188 23.82 -0.78 -5.29
C ARG A 188 24.47 -1.87 -6.13
N ASN A 189 25.34 -1.49 -7.05
CA ASN A 189 26.21 -2.42 -7.74
C ASN A 189 27.39 -2.82 -6.84
N THR A 190 27.48 -4.11 -6.51
CA THR A 190 28.52 -4.68 -5.65
C THR A 190 29.44 -5.64 -6.39
N ASN A 191 29.50 -5.56 -7.72
CA ASN A 191 30.47 -6.29 -8.53
C ASN A 191 31.90 -5.94 -8.10
N THR A 192 32.70 -6.97 -7.84
CA THR A 192 34.14 -6.83 -7.56
C THR A 192 34.99 -6.94 -8.82
N ASP A 193 34.41 -7.39 -9.93
CA ASP A 193 35.08 -7.58 -11.23
C ASP A 193 35.10 -6.31 -12.10
N GLY A 194 34.62 -5.18 -11.57
CA GLY A 194 34.63 -3.90 -12.26
C GLY A 194 33.49 -3.70 -13.29
N LYS A 195 32.54 -4.64 -13.41
CA LYS A 195 31.49 -4.55 -14.44
C LYS A 195 30.28 -3.71 -14.02
N PRO A 196 29.77 -2.82 -14.89
CA PRO A 196 28.46 -2.21 -14.71
C PRO A 196 27.35 -3.23 -14.98
N PHE A 197 26.14 -2.92 -14.52
CA PHE A 197 24.92 -3.58 -15.00
C PHE A 197 23.81 -2.57 -15.25
N SER A 198 22.86 -2.96 -16.09
CA SER A 198 21.67 -2.18 -16.38
C SER A 198 20.41 -2.92 -15.94
N PHE A 199 19.39 -2.19 -15.51
CA PHE A 199 18.11 -2.75 -15.09
C PHE A 199 16.96 -1.80 -15.41
N THR A 200 15.76 -2.34 -15.45
CA THR A 200 14.50 -1.59 -15.41
C THR A 200 13.78 -1.90 -14.11
N PHE A 201 12.90 -0.99 -13.70
CA PHE A 201 12.27 -1.04 -12.38
C PHE A 201 10.81 -0.59 -12.42
N ALA A 202 9.95 -1.22 -11.63
CA ALA A 202 8.61 -0.69 -11.35
C ALA A 202 8.10 -1.13 -9.98
N TYR A 203 7.39 -0.24 -9.30
CA TYR A 203 6.45 -0.60 -8.24
C TYR A 203 5.09 -0.90 -8.88
N HIS A 204 4.74 -2.18 -9.02
CA HIS A 204 3.55 -2.59 -9.76
C HIS A 204 2.27 -2.43 -8.92
N THR A 205 1.95 -1.20 -8.49
CA THR A 205 0.91 -0.94 -7.49
C THR A 205 -0.50 -1.21 -8.01
N TYR A 206 -1.24 -2.08 -7.34
CA TYR A 206 -2.66 -2.37 -7.57
C TYR A 206 -3.52 -1.57 -6.60
N PHE A 207 -4.17 -0.52 -7.07
CA PHE A 207 -5.14 0.24 -6.27
C PHE A 207 -6.47 -0.51 -6.23
N SER A 208 -7.04 -0.63 -5.03
CA SER A 208 -8.44 -1.03 -4.86
C SER A 208 -9.29 0.17 -5.24
N VAL A 209 -10.14 0.05 -6.27
CA VAL A 209 -11.05 1.12 -6.72
C VAL A 209 -12.51 0.67 -6.58
N SER A 210 -13.45 1.61 -6.61
CA SER A 210 -14.89 1.32 -6.56
C SER A 210 -15.39 0.53 -7.76
N ASP A 211 -15.34 1.15 -8.94
CA ASP A 211 -15.67 0.61 -10.25
C ASP A 211 -14.72 1.27 -11.26
N ILE A 212 -14.03 0.46 -12.07
CA ILE A 212 -13.07 0.93 -13.08
C ILE A 212 -13.69 1.92 -14.08
N SER A 213 -14.99 1.85 -14.32
CA SER A 213 -15.72 2.79 -15.19
C SER A 213 -15.96 4.17 -14.55
N GLU A 214 -15.91 4.26 -13.21
CA GLU A 214 -16.07 5.49 -12.42
C GLU A 214 -14.72 6.07 -11.96
N VAL A 215 -13.62 5.58 -12.54
CA VAL A 215 -12.25 5.97 -12.21
C VAL A 215 -11.60 6.66 -13.40
N ARG A 216 -10.81 7.69 -13.10
CA ARG A 216 -9.92 8.31 -14.08
C ARG A 216 -8.54 8.60 -13.51
N VAL A 217 -7.54 8.63 -14.39
CA VAL A 217 -6.17 9.02 -14.04
C VAL A 217 -5.88 10.41 -14.61
N GLU A 218 -5.36 11.29 -13.77
CA GLU A 218 -4.93 12.65 -14.12
C GLU A 218 -3.41 12.82 -13.94
N GLY A 219 -2.81 13.70 -14.74
CA GLY A 219 -1.37 14.01 -14.77
C GLY A 219 -0.58 13.26 -15.84
N LEU A 220 -1.26 12.57 -16.76
CA LEU A 220 -0.66 11.82 -17.87
C LEU A 220 -1.12 12.31 -19.25
N GLU A 221 -1.92 13.38 -19.27
CA GLU A 221 -2.46 14.00 -20.46
C GLU A 221 -1.32 14.54 -21.33
N THR A 222 -1.49 14.51 -22.65
CA THR A 222 -0.51 15.04 -23.63
C THR A 222 0.86 14.35 -23.65
N LEU A 223 1.07 13.30 -22.85
CA LEU A 223 2.33 12.57 -22.78
C LEU A 223 2.41 11.50 -23.87
N ASP A 224 3.64 11.22 -24.31
CA ASP A 224 3.93 10.04 -25.10
C ASP A 224 3.81 8.77 -24.24
N TYR A 225 3.26 7.71 -24.84
CA TYR A 225 3.23 6.38 -24.23
C TYR A 225 3.58 5.29 -25.23
N LEU A 226 4.09 4.17 -24.72
CA LEU A 226 4.24 2.92 -25.46
C LEU A 226 3.04 2.01 -25.14
N ASP A 227 2.36 1.52 -26.18
CA ASP A 227 1.19 0.65 -26.03
C ASP A 227 1.59 -0.83 -26.14
N ASN A 228 1.57 -1.57 -25.02
CA ASN A 228 1.92 -2.98 -25.02
C ASN A 228 0.90 -3.85 -25.79
N LEU A 229 -0.33 -3.39 -26.00
CA LEU A 229 -1.34 -4.08 -26.81
C LEU A 229 -1.11 -3.87 -28.32
N GLN A 230 -0.34 -2.84 -28.68
CA GLN A 230 0.02 -2.52 -30.06
C GLN A 230 1.53 -2.68 -30.30
N ASN A 231 2.12 -3.76 -29.79
CA ASN A 231 3.54 -4.09 -29.99
C ASN A 231 4.51 -2.96 -29.60
N LYS A 232 4.18 -2.21 -28.53
CA LYS A 232 4.96 -1.07 -28.01
C LYS A 232 5.10 0.08 -29.01
N GLN A 233 4.14 0.24 -29.92
CA GLN A 233 4.06 1.45 -30.73
C GLN A 233 3.91 2.67 -29.83
N ARG A 234 4.54 3.77 -30.26
CA ARG A 234 4.50 5.05 -29.56
C ARG A 234 3.33 5.89 -30.06
N PHE A 235 2.57 6.41 -29.12
CA PHE A 235 1.47 7.34 -29.34
C PHE A 235 1.57 8.50 -28.36
N THR A 236 0.75 9.53 -28.55
CA THR A 236 0.63 10.68 -27.64
C THR A 236 -0.80 10.75 -27.14
N GLU A 237 -0.98 10.80 -25.82
CA GLU A 237 -2.30 10.89 -25.20
C GLU A 237 -3.00 12.20 -25.54
N GLN A 238 -4.29 12.13 -25.89
CA GLN A 238 -5.07 13.30 -26.35
C GLN A 238 -6.27 13.61 -25.46
N GLY A 239 -6.64 12.70 -24.54
CA GLY A 239 -7.73 12.94 -23.60
C GLY A 239 -7.37 13.91 -22.47
N ASP A 240 -8.40 14.58 -21.94
CA ASP A 240 -8.29 15.45 -20.74
C ASP A 240 -8.04 14.64 -19.45
N ALA A 241 -8.30 13.33 -19.48
CA ALA A 241 -7.98 12.35 -18.44
C ALA A 241 -7.96 10.94 -19.04
N ILE A 242 -7.32 9.99 -18.37
CA ILE A 242 -7.33 8.58 -18.79
C ILE A 242 -8.56 7.90 -18.18
N THR A 243 -9.47 7.44 -19.03
CA THR A 243 -10.64 6.64 -18.65
C THR A 243 -10.53 5.21 -19.20
N PHE A 244 -11.41 4.31 -18.75
CA PHE A 244 -11.28 2.88 -19.00
C PHE A 244 -12.57 2.28 -19.57
N GLU A 245 -12.55 1.95 -20.85
CA GLU A 245 -13.65 1.27 -21.55
C GLU A 245 -13.21 -0.09 -22.16
N SER A 246 -11.93 -0.42 -22.03
CA SER A 246 -11.31 -1.63 -22.57
C SER A 246 -10.04 -2.00 -21.80
N GLU A 247 -9.36 -3.06 -22.23
CA GLU A 247 -8.00 -3.37 -21.76
C GLU A 247 -7.07 -2.20 -22.03
N VAL A 248 -6.25 -1.87 -21.03
CA VAL A 248 -5.21 -0.84 -21.12
C VAL A 248 -3.91 -1.45 -20.59
N ASP A 249 -2.83 -1.25 -21.33
CA ASP A 249 -1.47 -1.66 -20.96
C ASP A 249 -0.48 -0.66 -21.55
N LYS A 250 -0.41 0.53 -20.95
CA LYS A 250 0.31 1.71 -21.49
C LYS A 250 1.49 2.09 -20.57
N ILE A 251 2.65 2.35 -21.16
CA ILE A 251 3.84 2.89 -20.48
C ILE A 251 3.98 4.36 -20.86
N TYR A 252 3.54 5.28 -20.01
CA TYR A 252 3.72 6.72 -20.19
C TYR A 252 5.16 7.13 -19.87
N LEU A 253 5.72 7.97 -20.74
CA LEU A 253 7.13 8.33 -20.75
C LEU A 253 7.36 9.70 -20.10
N SER A 254 8.47 9.85 -19.39
CA SER A 254 8.89 11.16 -18.82
C SER A 254 7.77 11.88 -18.04
N THR A 255 7.05 11.12 -17.24
CA THR A 255 5.84 11.58 -16.53
C THR A 255 6.18 12.51 -15.38
N PRO A 256 5.26 13.42 -14.98
CA PRO A 256 5.46 14.27 -13.82
C PRO A 256 5.66 13.45 -12.55
N THR A 257 6.18 14.09 -11.51
CA THR A 257 6.40 13.44 -10.21
C THR A 257 5.12 13.16 -9.45
N LYS A 258 3.97 13.69 -9.87
CA LYS A 258 2.66 13.53 -9.23
C LYS A 258 1.64 13.01 -10.23
N ILE A 259 0.96 11.92 -9.89
CA ILE A 259 -0.14 11.32 -10.67
C ILE A 259 -1.33 11.14 -9.72
N ALA A 260 -2.54 11.39 -10.21
CA ALA A 260 -3.75 11.26 -9.41
C ALA A 260 -4.70 10.21 -10.01
N ILE A 261 -5.32 9.40 -9.15
CA ILE A 261 -6.41 8.48 -9.53
C ILE A 261 -7.64 8.96 -8.80
N LEU A 262 -8.65 9.43 -9.53
CA LEU A 262 -9.90 9.91 -8.96
C LEU A 262 -10.91 8.76 -9.02
N ASP A 263 -11.46 8.42 -7.87
CA ASP A 263 -12.47 7.39 -7.66
C ASP A 263 -13.76 8.12 -7.24
N HIS A 264 -14.64 8.34 -8.22
CA HIS A 264 -15.82 9.20 -8.05
C HIS A 264 -16.82 8.64 -7.06
N GLU A 265 -17.09 7.34 -7.12
CA GLU A 265 -18.08 6.68 -6.26
C GLU A 265 -17.65 6.73 -4.78
N LYS A 266 -16.37 6.44 -4.49
CA LYS A 266 -15.83 6.55 -3.13
C LYS A 266 -15.43 7.97 -2.72
N LYS A 267 -15.60 8.96 -3.61
CA LYS A 267 -15.27 10.38 -3.37
C LYS A 267 -13.85 10.56 -2.82
N ARG A 268 -12.90 9.83 -3.38
CA ARG A 268 -11.48 9.84 -2.95
C ARG A 268 -10.53 9.93 -4.13
N THR A 269 -9.35 10.44 -3.86
CA THR A 269 -8.26 10.53 -4.81
C THR A 269 -7.04 9.82 -4.24
N PHE A 270 -6.52 8.82 -4.97
CA PHE A 270 -5.17 8.35 -4.71
C PHE A 270 -4.18 9.32 -5.35
N VAL A 271 -3.17 9.73 -4.59
CA VAL A 271 -2.08 10.56 -5.09
C VAL A 271 -0.80 9.75 -5.00
N ILE A 272 -0.14 9.60 -6.15
CA ILE A 272 1.14 8.95 -6.30
C ILE A 272 2.18 10.05 -6.46
N ARG A 273 3.20 10.07 -5.59
CA ARG A 273 4.39 10.89 -5.75
C ARG A 273 5.60 10.01 -6.00
N LYS A 274 6.38 10.31 -7.04
CA LYS A 274 7.53 9.51 -7.45
C LYS A 274 8.81 10.34 -7.63
N ASP A 275 9.93 9.75 -7.25
CA ASP A 275 11.29 10.30 -7.36
C ASP A 275 12.25 9.21 -7.88
N GLY A 276 13.15 9.56 -8.79
CA GLY A 276 14.05 8.60 -9.47
C GLY A 276 13.36 7.62 -10.43
N LEU A 277 12.06 7.83 -10.70
CA LEU A 277 11.20 6.96 -11.53
C LEU A 277 10.56 7.83 -12.64
N PRO A 278 11.19 7.91 -13.82
CA PRO A 278 10.77 8.84 -14.88
C PRO A 278 9.48 8.43 -15.59
N ASP A 279 9.10 7.15 -15.56
CA ASP A 279 7.98 6.61 -16.32
C ASP A 279 6.81 6.25 -15.40
N ALA A 280 5.63 6.04 -15.98
CA ALA A 280 4.50 5.43 -15.27
C ALA A 280 3.79 4.41 -16.15
N VAL A 281 3.35 3.30 -15.57
CA VAL A 281 2.54 2.30 -16.28
C VAL A 281 1.10 2.39 -15.81
N VAL A 282 0.15 2.34 -16.74
CA VAL A 282 -1.27 2.21 -16.43
C VAL A 282 -1.76 0.90 -17.01
N TRP A 283 -2.31 0.04 -16.15
CA TRP A 283 -2.77 -1.28 -16.57
C TRP A 283 -4.10 -1.67 -15.92
N ASN A 284 -5.01 -2.16 -16.76
CA ASN A 284 -6.19 -2.92 -16.36
C ASN A 284 -6.39 -4.06 -17.36
N PRO A 285 -6.52 -5.33 -16.91
CA PRO A 285 -6.60 -6.48 -17.81
C PRO A 285 -7.90 -6.55 -18.60
N TRP A 286 -8.96 -5.91 -18.13
CA TRP A 286 -10.32 -6.10 -18.65
C TRP A 286 -10.77 -7.57 -18.65
N ASP A 287 -11.94 -7.82 -19.23
CA ASP A 287 -12.66 -9.09 -19.13
C ASP A 287 -11.86 -10.31 -19.63
N LYS A 288 -11.36 -10.26 -20.87
CA LYS A 288 -10.74 -11.43 -21.52
C LYS A 288 -9.45 -11.86 -20.81
N LYS A 289 -8.58 -10.91 -20.46
CA LYS A 289 -7.29 -11.22 -19.80
C LYS A 289 -7.50 -11.59 -18.34
N ALA A 290 -8.47 -10.99 -17.65
CA ALA A 290 -8.85 -11.40 -16.28
C ALA A 290 -9.23 -12.89 -16.22
N LYS A 291 -10.14 -13.33 -17.10
CA LYS A 291 -10.57 -14.73 -17.21
C LYS A 291 -9.44 -15.71 -17.56
N ALA A 292 -8.41 -15.25 -18.26
CA ALA A 292 -7.26 -16.07 -18.64
C ALA A 292 -6.23 -16.26 -17.52
N MET A 293 -6.26 -15.40 -16.48
CA MET A 293 -5.32 -15.47 -15.37
C MET A 293 -5.84 -16.38 -14.25
N ALA A 294 -5.21 -17.54 -14.08
CA ALA A 294 -5.64 -18.53 -13.07
C ALA A 294 -5.56 -18.02 -11.61
N ASP A 295 -4.73 -17.03 -11.34
CA ASP A 295 -4.55 -16.41 -10.02
C ASP A 295 -5.34 -15.09 -9.86
N PHE A 296 -6.31 -14.83 -10.74
CA PHE A 296 -7.14 -13.62 -10.78
C PHE A 296 -8.63 -13.98 -10.91
N GLY A 297 -9.50 -13.29 -10.18
CA GLY A 297 -10.94 -13.46 -10.30
C GLY A 297 -11.50 -12.84 -11.58
N ASP A 298 -12.43 -13.53 -12.23
CA ASP A 298 -12.90 -13.22 -13.58
C ASP A 298 -13.45 -11.79 -13.73
N ASP A 299 -14.13 -11.28 -12.69
CA ASP A 299 -14.71 -9.93 -12.65
C ASP A 299 -13.89 -8.94 -11.81
N GLU A 300 -12.77 -9.35 -11.23
CA GLU A 300 -12.01 -8.51 -10.29
C GLU A 300 -11.33 -7.30 -10.97
N TYR A 301 -11.21 -7.32 -12.30
CA TYR A 301 -10.69 -6.18 -13.07
C TYR A 301 -11.52 -4.91 -12.88
N LYS A 302 -12.81 -5.06 -12.50
CA LYS A 302 -13.71 -3.94 -12.24
C LYS A 302 -13.35 -3.17 -10.97
N HIS A 303 -12.62 -3.78 -10.04
CA HIS A 303 -12.34 -3.19 -8.72
C HIS A 303 -10.85 -2.91 -8.51
N MET A 304 -10.07 -2.90 -9.59
CA MET A 304 -8.63 -2.67 -9.54
C MET A 304 -8.15 -1.75 -10.66
N LEU A 305 -7.11 -1.00 -10.37
CA LEU A 305 -6.34 -0.29 -11.37
C LEU A 305 -4.87 -0.34 -11.00
N CYS A 306 -4.01 -0.70 -11.94
CA CYS A 306 -2.57 -0.53 -11.77
C CYS A 306 -2.13 0.84 -12.28
N VAL A 307 -1.50 1.62 -11.40
CA VAL A 307 -0.69 2.79 -11.77
C VAL A 307 0.66 2.64 -11.09
N GLU A 308 1.70 2.46 -11.89
CA GLU A 308 3.00 1.98 -11.43
C GLU A 308 4.04 3.08 -11.59
N ALA A 309 4.72 3.49 -10.53
CA ALA A 309 5.90 4.33 -10.67
C ALA A 309 7.08 3.50 -11.18
N ALA A 310 7.69 3.92 -12.30
CA ALA A 310 8.59 3.05 -13.05
C ALA A 310 9.79 3.77 -13.69
N ALA A 311 10.77 2.97 -14.09
CA ALA A 311 11.90 3.32 -14.94
C ALA A 311 12.07 2.19 -15.97
N VAL A 312 11.49 2.39 -17.16
CA VAL A 312 11.29 1.31 -18.16
C VAL A 312 11.90 1.67 -19.50
N GLU A 313 11.62 2.87 -20.04
CA GLU A 313 12.05 3.23 -21.40
C GLU A 313 13.57 3.26 -21.50
N LYS A 314 14.20 3.90 -20.51
CA LYS A 314 15.66 3.99 -20.40
C LYS A 314 16.12 3.18 -19.20
N PRO A 315 16.78 2.03 -19.41
CA PRO A 315 17.35 1.26 -18.32
C PRO A 315 18.33 2.09 -17.49
N ILE A 316 18.25 1.94 -16.17
CA ILE A 316 19.20 2.53 -15.22
C ILE A 316 20.48 1.70 -15.30
N THR A 317 21.63 2.36 -15.44
CA THR A 317 22.94 1.70 -15.46
C THR A 317 23.76 2.14 -14.26
N LEU A 318 24.31 1.16 -13.52
CA LEU A 318 25.15 1.39 -12.36
C LEU A 318 26.56 0.85 -12.60
N LYS A 319 27.57 1.69 -12.46
CA LYS A 319 28.97 1.27 -12.35
C LYS A 319 29.23 0.64 -10.98
N PRO A 320 30.30 -0.16 -10.82
CA PRO A 320 30.66 -0.72 -9.53
C PRO A 320 30.72 0.33 -8.43
N GLY A 321 30.06 0.05 -7.31
CA GLY A 321 29.98 0.94 -6.15
C GLY A 321 28.91 2.02 -6.22
N GLU A 322 28.35 2.33 -7.41
CA GLU A 322 27.24 3.27 -7.58
C GLU A 322 25.94 2.70 -7.01
N GLU A 323 25.08 3.62 -6.56
CA GLU A 323 23.76 3.30 -6.02
C GLU A 323 22.70 4.15 -6.71
N TRP A 324 21.61 3.52 -7.13
CA TRP A 324 20.40 4.18 -7.58
C TRP A 324 19.36 4.22 -6.46
N LYS A 325 18.58 5.30 -6.39
CA LYS A 325 17.44 5.47 -5.48
C LYS A 325 16.16 5.73 -6.28
N GLY A 326 15.12 4.94 -6.02
CA GLY A 326 13.76 5.20 -6.47
C GLY A 326 12.82 5.28 -5.27
N ARG A 327 11.82 6.17 -5.33
CA ARG A 327 10.84 6.34 -4.26
C ARG A 327 9.45 6.51 -4.83
N GLN A 328 8.48 5.86 -4.18
CA GLN A 328 7.05 6.08 -4.37
C GLN A 328 6.42 6.43 -3.01
N GLU A 329 5.56 7.42 -3.00
CA GLU A 329 4.72 7.80 -1.87
C GLU A 329 3.27 7.81 -2.32
N LEU A 330 2.41 7.17 -1.54
CA LEU A 330 1.01 6.98 -1.80
C LEU A 330 0.19 7.61 -0.69
N SER A 331 -0.84 8.36 -1.06
CA SER A 331 -1.84 8.88 -0.11
C SER A 331 -3.23 8.75 -0.71
N ALA A 332 -4.23 8.42 0.12
CA ALA A 332 -5.64 8.54 -0.24
C ALA A 332 -6.22 9.77 0.47
N VAL A 333 -6.76 10.72 -0.29
CA VAL A 333 -7.36 11.95 0.23
C VAL A 333 -8.81 12.06 -0.23
N PRO A 334 -9.69 12.75 0.52
CA PRO A 334 -11.03 13.05 0.02
C PRO A 334 -10.94 13.83 -1.29
N SER A 335 -11.73 13.45 -2.29
CA SER A 335 -11.89 14.26 -3.49
C SER A 335 -12.73 15.47 -3.14
N SER A 336 -12.15 16.67 -3.19
CA SER A 336 -12.97 17.86 -3.34
C SER A 336 -13.57 17.85 -4.76
N TYR A 337 -14.85 18.17 -4.89
CA TYR A 337 -15.56 18.31 -6.17
C TYR A 337 -15.00 19.44 -7.07
N CYS A 338 -13.82 19.99 -6.75
CA CYS A 338 -13.14 21.02 -7.51
C CYS A 338 -11.96 20.40 -8.26
N SER A 339 -12.26 19.66 -9.31
CA SER A 339 -11.33 19.47 -10.43
C SER A 339 -10.86 20.85 -10.90
N GLY A 340 -9.58 21.15 -10.71
CA GLY A 340 -9.01 22.39 -11.25
C GLY A 340 -7.57 22.68 -10.84
N GLN A 341 -7.17 22.45 -9.58
CA GLN A 341 -5.84 22.88 -9.16
C GLN A 341 -5.19 21.96 -8.13
N LEU A 342 -4.18 21.21 -8.58
CA LEU A 342 -3.17 20.60 -7.74
C LEU A 342 -2.29 21.68 -7.07
N ASP A 343 -2.83 22.53 -6.19
CA ASP A 343 -2.02 23.28 -5.21
C ASP A 343 -2.86 23.86 -4.04
N PRO A 344 -2.76 23.30 -2.82
CA PRO A 344 -3.41 23.86 -1.63
C PRO A 344 -2.88 25.23 -1.16
N GLN A 345 -1.76 25.74 -1.72
CA GLN A 345 -1.19 27.03 -1.29
C GLN A 345 -1.75 28.26 -2.02
N ARG A 346 -2.56 28.09 -3.08
CA ARG A 346 -3.10 29.24 -3.85
C ARG A 346 -4.48 29.75 -3.41
N VAL A 347 -5.12 29.14 -2.41
CA VAL A 347 -6.48 29.56 -1.98
C VAL A 347 -6.46 30.56 -0.80
N LEU A 348 -5.30 30.81 -0.17
CA LEU A 348 -5.21 31.68 1.02
C LEU A 348 -4.63 33.08 0.77
N GLN A 349 -4.34 33.47 -0.47
CA GLN A 349 -3.81 34.81 -0.81
C GLN A 349 -4.50 35.43 -2.03
N GLY A 350 -5.83 35.40 -2.06
CA GLY A 350 -6.61 35.96 -3.17
C GLY A 350 -7.94 36.55 -2.73
N SER A 351 -7.91 37.62 -1.92
CA SER A 351 -8.90 38.71 -1.85
C SER A 351 -8.29 39.87 -1.08
#